data_AF-A0A7V9V9L9-F1
#
_entry.id   AF-A0A7V9V9L9-F1
#
_cell.length_a   1.000
_cell.length_b   1.000
_cell.length_c   1.000
_cell.angle_alpha   90.00
_cell.angle_beta   90.00
_cell.angle_gamma   90.00
#
_symmetry.space_group_name_H-M   'P 1'
#
loop_
_entity.id
_entity.type
_entity.pdbx_description
1 polymer ?
#
loop_
_entity_poly.entity_id
_entity_poly.type
_entity_poly.pdbx_seq_one_letter_code
_entity_poly.pdbx_strand_id
1 'polypeptide(L)'
;MLSARSVREAALGEVTRPVSLAGEQSLPVLPALQGLLPGGVLRRGSTVAVVGSTSLALALAAAPSATGSWCAAVGLPSLGLVAVAELGVDLDRLALVREPGESW
;
A
#
# COMPACT_ATOMS: atom_id res chain seq x y z
N MET A 1 -16.80 -16.04 -36.06
CA MET A 1 -17.52 -16.23 -34.79
C MET A 1 -16.54 -16.03 -33.64
N LEU A 2 -16.52 -14.86 -33.01
CA LEU A 2 -15.72 -14.64 -31.80
C LEU A 2 -16.30 -15.47 -30.66
N SER A 3 -15.47 -16.33 -30.06
CA SER A 3 -15.86 -17.16 -28.91
C SER A 3 -16.26 -16.28 -27.73
N ALA A 4 -17.34 -16.61 -27.01
CA ALA A 4 -17.86 -15.86 -25.86
C ALA A 4 -16.81 -15.62 -24.75
N ARG A 5 -15.73 -16.42 -24.74
CA ARG A 5 -14.57 -16.25 -23.86
C ARG A 5 -13.73 -15.00 -24.18
N SER A 6 -13.52 -14.69 -25.46
CA SER A 6 -12.73 -13.54 -25.92
C SER A 6 -13.41 -12.20 -25.61
N VAL A 7 -14.75 -12.16 -25.66
CA VAL A 7 -15.54 -10.95 -25.33
C VAL A 7 -15.48 -10.67 -23.82
N ARG A 8 -15.46 -11.72 -22.99
CA ARG A 8 -15.39 -11.60 -21.53
C ARG A 8 -14.01 -11.16 -21.02
N GLU A 9 -12.93 -11.61 -21.67
CA GLU A 9 -11.55 -11.18 -21.39
C GLU A 9 -11.31 -9.72 -21.79
N ALA A 10 -11.88 -9.26 -22.92
CA ALA A 10 -11.78 -7.86 -23.34
C ALA A 10 -12.55 -6.90 -22.41
N ALA A 11 -13.76 -7.29 -21.96
CA ALA A 11 -14.56 -6.51 -21.01
C ALA A 11 -13.88 -6.36 -19.64
N LEU A 12 -13.15 -7.39 -19.18
CA LEU A 12 -12.34 -7.31 -17.95
C LEU A 12 -11.20 -6.29 -18.09
N GLY A 13 -10.54 -6.23 -19.25
CA GLY A 13 -9.47 -5.25 -19.52
C GLY A 13 -9.96 -3.80 -19.52
N GLU A 14 -11.19 -3.58 -19.99
CA GLU A 14 -11.78 -2.23 -20.06
C GLU A 14 -12.23 -1.71 -18.69
N VAL A 15 -12.63 -2.61 -17.79
CA VAL A 15 -12.98 -2.32 -16.39
C VAL A 15 -11.73 -2.14 -15.52
N THR A 16 -10.61 -2.78 -15.86
CA THR A 16 -9.37 -2.78 -15.05
C THR A 16 -8.30 -1.81 -15.55
N ARG A 17 -8.55 -1.05 -16.62
CA ARG A 17 -7.59 -0.05 -17.10
C ARG A 17 -7.25 0.94 -15.98
N PRO A 18 -5.98 1.18 -15.67
CA PRO A 18 -5.61 2.16 -14.66
C PRO A 18 -6.09 3.54 -15.11
N VAL A 19 -6.96 4.16 -14.31
CA VAL A 19 -7.40 5.56 -14.49
C VAL A 19 -6.37 6.56 -13.97
N SER A 20 -5.22 6.07 -13.51
CA SER A 20 -4.24 6.82 -12.72
C SER A 20 -2.97 7.08 -13.53
N LEU A 21 -2.56 8.36 -13.64
CA LEU A 21 -1.38 8.78 -14.37
C LEU A 21 -0.08 8.23 -13.73
N ALA A 22 1.02 8.18 -14.48
CA ALA A 22 2.29 7.63 -13.97
C ALA A 22 2.80 8.29 -12.68
N GLY A 23 2.56 9.61 -12.50
CA GLY A 23 2.90 10.33 -11.26
C GLY A 23 2.00 10.00 -10.07
N GLU A 24 0.80 9.48 -10.30
CA GLU A 24 -0.07 8.97 -9.24
C GLU A 24 0.32 7.55 -8.82
N GLN A 25 1.19 6.87 -9.59
CA GLN A 25 1.68 5.53 -9.29
C GLN A 25 2.87 5.52 -8.31
N SER A 26 3.34 6.67 -7.81
CA SER A 26 4.38 6.73 -6.78
C SER A 26 3.82 7.28 -5.47
N LEU A 27 4.28 6.68 -4.38
CA LEU A 27 4.06 7.13 -3.01
C LEU A 27 5.40 7.62 -2.44
N PRO A 28 5.39 8.75 -1.73
CA PRO A 28 6.61 9.29 -1.13
C PRO A 28 7.13 8.35 -0.04
N VAL A 29 8.42 8.42 0.22
CA VAL A 29 9.08 7.73 1.33
C VAL A 29 9.96 8.70 2.10
N LEU A 30 10.26 8.38 3.35
CA LEU A 30 11.19 9.17 4.15
C LEU A 30 12.56 9.25 3.46
N PRO A 31 13.26 10.41 3.49
CA PRO A 31 14.53 10.59 2.80
C PRO A 31 15.57 9.50 3.11
N ALA A 32 15.63 9.07 4.38
CA ALA A 32 16.54 8.02 4.83
C ALA A 32 16.28 6.63 4.19
N LEU A 33 15.07 6.39 3.66
CA LEU A 33 14.67 5.12 3.06
C LEU A 33 14.72 5.13 1.53
N GLN A 34 14.92 6.29 0.90
CA GLN A 34 14.94 6.41 -0.57
C GLN A 34 16.01 5.51 -1.22
N GLY A 35 17.18 5.37 -0.59
CA GLY A 35 18.25 4.50 -1.08
C GLY A 35 17.93 2.99 -1.05
N LEU A 36 16.85 2.57 -0.37
CA LEU A 36 16.45 1.17 -0.25
C LEU A 36 15.49 0.73 -1.35
N LEU A 37 14.93 1.67 -2.12
CA LEU A 37 13.85 1.41 -3.07
C LEU A 37 14.24 1.83 -4.49
N PRO A 38 13.84 1.07 -5.52
CA PRO A 38 14.01 1.49 -6.90
C PRO A 38 13.37 2.85 -7.16
N GLY A 39 14.18 3.82 -7.61
CA GLY A 39 13.71 5.19 -7.88
C GLY A 39 13.34 6.00 -6.63
N GLY A 40 13.66 5.52 -5.42
CA GLY A 40 13.43 6.26 -4.17
C GLY A 40 11.97 6.47 -3.81
N VAL A 41 11.07 5.62 -4.29
CA VAL A 41 9.62 5.74 -4.08
C VAL A 41 8.99 4.37 -3.84
N LEU A 42 7.81 4.34 -3.22
CA LEU A 42 6.95 3.17 -3.20
C LEU A 42 6.05 3.19 -4.44
N ARG A 43 6.18 2.20 -5.32
CA ARG A 43 5.34 2.12 -6.51
C ARG A 43 3.97 1.53 -6.17
N ARG A 44 2.87 2.22 -6.50
CA ARG A 44 1.52 1.66 -6.39
C ARG A 44 1.39 0.41 -7.26
N GLY A 45 0.61 -0.56 -6.79
CA GLY A 45 0.47 -1.86 -7.45
C GLY A 45 1.75 -2.71 -7.37
N SER A 46 2.69 -2.37 -6.49
CA SER A 46 3.83 -3.22 -6.14
C SER A 46 3.73 -3.70 -4.69
N THR A 47 4.53 -4.70 -4.37
CA THR A 47 4.63 -5.27 -3.03
C THR A 47 6.06 -5.10 -2.53
N VAL A 48 6.20 -4.61 -1.29
CA VAL A 48 7.47 -4.55 -0.58
C VAL A 48 7.38 -5.46 0.64
N ALA A 49 8.27 -6.44 0.73
CA ALA A 49 8.38 -7.30 1.88
C ALA A 49 9.43 -6.75 2.85
N VAL A 50 9.03 -6.57 4.11
CA VAL A 50 9.95 -6.23 5.21
C VAL A 50 9.97 -7.40 6.17
N VAL A 51 11.16 -7.97 6.41
CA VAL A 51 11.33 -9.15 7.27
C VAL A 51 12.03 -8.73 8.56
N GLY A 52 11.48 -9.14 9.70
CA GLY A 52 12.10 -8.93 11.02
C GLY A 52 12.01 -7.51 11.59
N SER A 53 11.29 -6.59 10.94
CA SER A 53 11.16 -5.20 11.43
C SER A 53 9.79 -4.59 11.13
N THR A 54 8.89 -4.58 12.12
CA THR A 54 7.62 -3.85 12.03
C THR A 54 7.84 -2.35 11.98
N SER A 55 8.84 -1.81 12.69
CA SER A 55 9.15 -0.38 12.70
C SER A 55 9.56 0.14 11.32
N LEU A 56 10.33 -0.63 10.54
CA LEU A 56 10.65 -0.27 9.16
C LEU A 56 9.42 -0.30 8.25
N ALA A 57 8.52 -1.27 8.41
CA ALA A 57 7.26 -1.29 7.68
C ALA A 57 6.38 -0.07 7.99
N LEU A 58 6.32 0.36 9.25
CA LEU A 58 5.61 1.57 9.66
C LEU A 58 6.29 2.85 9.14
N ALA A 59 7.62 2.91 9.14
CA ALA A 59 8.37 4.03 8.59
C ALA A 59 8.14 4.20 7.08
N LEU A 60 7.93 3.11 6.35
CA LEU A 60 7.53 3.13 4.94
C LEU A 60 6.09 3.66 4.75
N ALA A 61 5.19 3.45 5.72
CA ALA A 61 3.82 3.95 5.70
C ALA A 61 3.69 5.42 6.17
N ALA A 62 4.68 5.96 6.87
CA ALA A 62 4.65 7.30 7.45
C ALA A 62 4.50 8.40 6.38
N ALA A 63 5.42 8.48 5.41
CA ALA A 63 5.34 9.51 4.36
C ALA A 63 4.10 9.42 3.45
N PRO A 64 3.64 8.23 3.01
CA PRO A 64 2.39 8.10 2.26
C PRO A 64 1.18 8.60 3.06
N SER A 65 1.06 8.20 4.34
CA SER A 65 -0.08 8.61 5.16
C SER A 65 -0.09 10.11 5.44
N ALA A 66 1.06 10.69 5.82
CA ALA A 66 1.21 12.13 6.04
C ALA A 66 0.92 12.99 4.79
N THR A 67 1.09 12.44 3.59
CA THR A 67 0.77 13.11 2.32
C THR A 67 -0.65 12.84 1.82
N GLY A 68 -1.51 12.24 2.64
CA GLY A 68 -2.93 12.08 2.40
C GLY A 68 -3.36 10.69 1.89
N SER A 69 -2.43 9.73 1.77
CA SER A 69 -2.82 8.35 1.44
C SER A 69 -3.43 7.64 2.64
N TRP A 70 -4.34 6.71 2.39
CA TRP A 70 -4.80 5.78 3.42
C TRP A 70 -3.81 4.61 3.57
N CYS A 71 -3.61 4.17 4.80
CA CYS A 71 -2.86 2.97 5.15
C CYS A 71 -3.74 2.00 5.94
N ALA A 72 -3.42 0.71 5.88
CA ALA A 72 -4.09 -0.31 6.68
C ALA A 72 -3.07 -1.22 7.37
N ALA A 73 -3.30 -1.51 8.65
CA ALA A 73 -2.61 -2.58 9.36
C ALA A 73 -3.56 -3.77 9.53
N VAL A 74 -3.18 -4.92 8.96
CA VAL A 74 -4.02 -6.11 8.88
C VAL A 74 -3.32 -7.27 9.58
N GLY A 75 -4.03 -7.97 10.46
CA GLY A 75 -3.49 -9.16 11.15
C GLY A 75 -2.38 -8.84 12.15
N LEU A 76 -2.31 -7.61 12.66
CA LEU A 76 -1.30 -7.16 13.64
C LEU A 76 -1.98 -6.84 15.00
N PRO A 77 -2.48 -7.84 15.74
CA PRO A 77 -3.31 -7.62 16.95
C PRO A 77 -2.54 -6.95 18.11
N SER A 78 -1.21 -7.05 18.13
CA SER A 78 -0.33 -6.45 19.14
C SER A 78 0.25 -5.08 18.73
N LEU A 79 -0.21 -4.49 17.62
CA LEU A 79 0.31 -3.21 17.13
C LEU A 79 -0.08 -2.05 18.07
N GLY A 80 0.93 -1.37 18.62
CA GLY A 80 0.73 -0.20 19.50
C GLY A 80 0.52 1.09 18.70
N LEU A 81 -0.66 1.72 18.81
CA LEU A 81 -0.99 2.92 18.03
C LEU A 81 -0.18 4.16 18.39
N VAL A 82 0.23 4.28 19.66
CA VAL A 82 1.12 5.38 20.07
C VAL A 82 2.46 5.28 19.36
N ALA A 83 3.07 4.09 19.32
CA ALA A 83 4.33 3.87 18.60
C ALA A 83 4.18 4.09 17.08
N VAL A 84 3.03 3.76 16.51
CA VAL A 84 2.71 4.03 15.10
C VAL A 84 2.68 5.54 14.84
N ALA A 85 2.03 6.32 15.71
CA ALA A 85 2.01 7.79 15.62
C ALA A 85 3.40 8.41 15.82
N GLU A 86 4.19 7.92 16.77
CA GLU A 86 5.57 8.37 17.00
C GLU A 86 6.48 8.14 15.80
N LEU A 87 6.22 7.10 15.01
CA LEU A 87 6.90 6.83 13.74
C LEU A 87 6.40 7.72 12.58
N GLY A 88 5.42 8.58 12.83
CA GLY A 88 4.93 9.58 11.87
C GLY A 88 3.82 9.07 10.95
N VAL A 89 3.16 7.97 11.29
CA VAL A 89 1.96 7.52 10.57
C VAL A 89 0.75 8.34 11.00
N ASP A 90 0.00 8.86 10.04
CA ASP A 90 -1.25 9.58 10.29
C ASP A 90 -2.35 8.60 10.73
N LEU A 91 -2.71 8.64 12.01
CA LEU A 91 -3.73 7.76 12.59
C LEU A 91 -5.14 8.05 12.06
N ASP A 92 -5.44 9.28 11.63
CA ASP A 92 -6.74 9.62 11.02
C ASP A 92 -6.90 8.97 9.65
N ARG A 93 -5.81 8.44 9.10
CA ARG A 93 -5.73 7.74 7.81
C ARG A 93 -5.28 6.29 7.94
N LEU A 94 -5.34 5.73 9.15
CA LEU A 94 -4.98 4.35 9.43
C LEU A 94 -6.23 3.50 9.70
N ALA A 95 -6.50 2.55 8.82
CA ALA A 95 -7.46 1.48 9.07
C ALA A 95 -6.80 0.32 9.83
N LEU A 96 -7.51 -0.25 10.80
CA LEU A 96 -7.04 -1.41 11.56
C LEU A 96 -7.97 -2.59 11.32
N VAL A 97 -7.39 -3.71 10.87
CA VAL A 97 -8.09 -4.99 10.74
C VAL A 97 -7.36 -5.99 11.62
N ARG A 98 -7.94 -6.29 12.79
CA ARG A 98 -7.30 -7.19 13.76
C ARG A 98 -7.27 -8.63 13.28
N GLU A 99 -8.40 -9.12 12.78
CA GLU A 99 -8.61 -10.50 12.38
C GLU A 99 -9.16 -10.51 10.95
N PRO A 100 -8.30 -10.63 9.92
CA PRO A 100 -8.78 -10.86 8.56
C PRO A 100 -9.46 -12.23 8.51
N GLY A 101 -10.61 -12.32 7.84
CA GLY A 101 -11.33 -13.59 7.65
C GLY A 101 -10.55 -14.58 6.80
N GLU A 102 -10.97 -15.85 6.81
CA GLU A 102 -10.26 -16.97 6.17
C GLU A 102 -10.15 -16.89 4.64
N SER A 103 -10.89 -15.99 3.98
CA SER A 103 -11.03 -15.90 2.52
C SER A 103 -10.57 -14.57 1.92
N TRP A 104 -9.66 -13.86 2.58
CA TRP A 104 -8.97 -12.68 2.03
C TRP A 104 -7.94 -13.07 0.96
#